data_AF-A0A954Z445-F1
#
_entry.id   AF-A0A954Z445-F1
#
_cell.length_a   1.000
_cell.length_b   1.000
_cell.length_c   1.000
_cell.angle_alpha   90.00
_cell.angle_beta   90.00
_cell.angle_gamma   90.00
#
_symmetry.space_group_name_H-M   'P 1'
#
loop_
_entity.id
_entity.type
_entity.pdbx_description
1 polymer ?
#
loop_
_entity_poly.entity_id
_entity_poly.type
_entity_poly.pdbx_seq_one_letter_code
_entity_poly.pdbx_strand_id
1 'polypeptide(L)' 'KVEPGACGCNTPDIADGDINEDGLVDGRDIQAFATALTGGSPSAAALCHGDFDNQNGVDNADIAPMINALIGN' A
#
# COMPACT_ATOMS: atom_id res chain seq x y z
N LYS A 1 -6.26 8.47 3.94
CA LYS A 1 -5.75 9.68 4.60
C LYS A 1 -6.90 10.51 5.18
N VAL A 2 -7.24 10.27 6.44
CA VAL A 2 -7.90 11.28 7.28
C VAL A 2 -6.81 11.79 8.23
N GLU A 3 -6.26 12.96 7.92
CA GLU A 3 -5.17 13.70 8.59
C GLU A 3 -3.72 13.45 8.07
N PRO A 4 -2.84 14.48 8.09
CA PRO A 4 -1.44 14.35 7.66
C PRO A 4 -0.66 13.52 8.69
N GLY A 5 -0.25 12.30 8.30
CA GLY A 5 0.45 11.33 9.15
C GLY A 5 -0.39 10.12 9.61
N ALA A 6 -1.61 9.98 9.11
CA ALA A 6 -2.64 9.10 9.69
C ALA A 6 -2.68 7.65 9.16
N CYS A 7 -1.61 7.16 8.56
CA CYS A 7 -1.48 5.74 8.32
C CYS A 7 -0.68 5.06 9.49
N GLY A 8 -0.10 5.86 10.41
CA GLY A 8 0.53 5.39 11.64
C GLY A 8 2.02 5.02 11.49
N CYS A 9 2.60 5.19 10.31
CA CYS A 9 3.98 4.81 9.99
C CYS A 9 5.08 5.81 10.43
N ASN A 10 4.72 6.94 11.06
CA ASN A 10 5.68 7.98 11.50
C ASN A 10 6.59 8.55 10.37
N THR A 11 6.22 8.35 9.11
CA THR A 11 6.91 8.83 7.91
C THR A 11 5.91 9.55 6.99
N PRO A 12 6.39 10.33 5.99
CA PRO A 12 5.51 10.83 4.93
C PRO A 12 4.76 9.65 4.32
N ASP A 13 3.45 9.82 4.19
CA ASP A 13 2.50 8.80 3.72
C ASP A 13 2.72 8.57 2.22
N ILE A 14 3.82 7.89 1.88
CA ILE A 14 4.23 7.51 0.52
C ILE A 14 4.19 5.99 0.48
N ALA A 15 3.29 5.44 -0.33
CA ALA A 15 3.25 4.02 -0.59
C ALA A 15 4.59 3.57 -1.21
N ASP A 16 5.24 2.62 -0.54
CA ASP A 16 6.51 2.01 -0.94
C ASP A 16 6.34 0.59 -1.48
N GLY A 17 5.17 -0.02 -1.30
CA GLY A 17 4.85 -1.38 -1.73
C GLY A 17 5.11 -2.48 -0.69
N ASP A 18 5.70 -2.18 0.47
CA ASP A 18 5.95 -3.16 1.56
C ASP A 18 4.68 -3.38 2.39
N ILE A 19 3.64 -3.85 1.73
CA ILE A 19 2.29 -3.91 2.31
C ILE A 19 2.11 -5.03 3.34
N ASN A 20 3.07 -5.96 3.41
CA ASN A 20 3.11 -6.99 4.44
C ASN A 20 3.98 -6.60 5.67
N GLU A 21 4.66 -5.44 5.62
CA GLU A 21 5.51 -4.88 6.68
C GLU A 21 6.72 -5.75 7.08
N ASP A 22 7.31 -6.49 6.13
CA ASP A 22 8.48 -7.34 6.39
C ASP A 22 9.84 -6.69 6.05
N GLY A 23 9.81 -5.44 5.59
CA GLY A 23 10.97 -4.62 5.28
C GLY A 23 11.53 -4.85 3.87
N LEU A 24 10.84 -5.64 3.05
CA LEU A 24 11.23 -5.96 1.68
C LEU A 24 10.03 -5.82 0.75
N VAL A 25 10.21 -5.10 -0.35
CA VAL A 25 9.22 -5.03 -1.43
C VAL A 25 9.45 -6.21 -2.38
N ASP A 26 8.69 -7.28 -2.21
CA ASP A 26 8.81 -8.52 -2.98
C ASP A 26 7.49 -9.27 -3.25
N GLY A 27 7.58 -10.48 -3.80
CA GLY A 27 6.41 -11.26 -4.19
C GLY A 27 5.42 -11.59 -3.06
N ARG A 28 5.83 -11.46 -1.80
CA ARG A 28 4.96 -11.65 -0.62
C ARG A 28 3.96 -10.50 -0.45
N ASP A 29 4.29 -9.31 -0.93
CA ASP A 29 3.39 -8.14 -0.90
C ASP A 29 2.21 -8.30 -1.84
N ILE A 30 2.33 -9.10 -2.90
CA ILE A 30 1.25 -9.33 -3.88
C ILE A 30 0.01 -9.90 -3.19
N GLN A 31 0.17 -10.86 -2.29
CA GLN A 31 -0.96 -11.49 -1.62
C GLN A 31 -1.65 -10.54 -0.63
N ALA A 32 -0.86 -9.74 0.10
CA ALA A 32 -1.38 -8.75 1.02
C ALA A 32 -2.09 -7.61 0.26
N PHE A 33 -1.54 -7.15 -0.86
CA PHE A 33 -2.17 -6.20 -1.78
C PHE A 33 -3.48 -6.73 -2.38
N ALA A 34 -3.50 -7.97 -2.88
CA ALA A 34 -4.73 -8.59 -3.39
C ALA A 34 -5.82 -8.73 -2.31
N THR A 35 -5.42 -8.95 -1.07
CA THR A 35 -6.34 -8.99 0.08
C THR A 35 -6.89 -7.59 0.38
N ALA A 36 -6.05 -6.55 0.34
CA ALA A 36 -6.49 -5.17 0.51
C ALA A 36 -7.48 -4.71 -0.58
N LEU A 37 -7.20 -5.08 -1.84
CA LEU A 37 -8.07 -4.81 -3.00
C LEU A 37 -9.46 -5.44 -2.90
N THR A 38 -9.56 -6.65 -2.32
CA THR A 38 -10.80 -7.46 -2.35
C THR A 38 -11.52 -7.53 -1.01
N GLY A 39 -10.85 -7.20 0.10
CA GLY A 39 -11.33 -7.36 1.47
C GLY A 39 -12.31 -6.29 1.95
N GLY A 40 -12.62 -5.27 1.15
CA GLY A 40 -13.62 -4.24 1.43
C GLY A 40 -13.20 -3.13 2.40
N SER A 41 -12.26 -3.40 3.31
CA SER A 41 -11.62 -2.36 4.14
C SER A 41 -10.16 -2.72 4.42
N PRO A 42 -9.19 -2.07 3.75
CA PRO A 42 -7.78 -2.29 4.01
C PRO A 42 -7.41 -1.89 5.44
N SER A 43 -6.40 -2.55 6.01
CA SER A 43 -5.81 -2.14 7.29
C SER A 43 -5.11 -0.78 7.13
N ALA A 44 -4.78 -0.12 8.25
CA ALA A 44 -4.01 1.12 8.22
C ALA A 44 -2.64 0.93 7.54
N ALA A 45 -1.96 -0.19 7.82
CA ALA A 45 -0.71 -0.56 7.15
C ALA A 45 -0.91 -0.75 5.63
N ALA A 46 -1.99 -1.42 5.23
CA ALA A 46 -2.28 -1.60 3.81
C ALA A 46 -2.54 -0.26 3.10
N LEU A 47 -3.17 0.70 3.77
CA LEU A 47 -3.31 2.06 3.25
C LEU A 47 -1.98 2.82 3.21
N CYS A 48 -1.09 2.65 4.19
CA CYS A 48 0.23 3.29 4.15
C CYS A 48 1.05 2.87 2.93
N HIS A 49 1.13 1.55 2.73
CA HIS A 49 2.09 0.94 1.84
C HIS A 49 1.49 0.62 0.45
N GLY A 50 0.16 0.67 0.32
CA GLY A 50 -0.57 0.27 -0.89
C GLY A 50 -1.51 1.31 -1.50
N ASP A 51 -1.75 2.46 -0.87
CA ASP A 51 -2.52 3.59 -1.45
C ASP A 51 -1.55 4.52 -2.21
N PHE A 52 -1.26 4.17 -3.46
CA PHE A 52 -0.28 4.86 -4.30
C PHE A 52 -0.85 6.15 -4.92
N ASP A 53 -2.16 6.26 -5.08
CA ASP A 53 -2.81 7.43 -5.66
C ASP A 53 -3.34 8.45 -4.62
N ASN A 54 -3.21 8.12 -3.33
CA ASN A 54 -3.58 8.92 -2.17
C ASN A 54 -5.10 9.16 -2.03
N GLN A 55 -5.94 8.23 -2.46
CA GLN A 55 -7.41 8.35 -2.38
C GLN A 55 -8.03 7.72 -1.13
N ASN A 56 -7.24 7.36 -0.12
CA ASN A 56 -7.72 6.71 1.10
C ASN A 56 -8.38 5.35 0.84
N GLY A 57 -7.83 4.61 -0.12
CA GLY A 57 -8.28 3.29 -0.54
C GLY A 57 -7.12 2.49 -1.13
N VAL A 58 -7.33 1.18 -1.26
CA VAL A 58 -6.51 0.34 -2.13
C VAL A 58 -7.44 -0.21 -3.19
N ASP A 59 -7.31 0.26 -4.42
CA ASP A 59 -8.17 -0.09 -5.54
C ASP A 59 -7.38 -0.30 -6.85
N ASN A 60 -8.10 -0.38 -7.97
CA ASN A 60 -7.50 -0.66 -9.27
C ASN A 60 -6.46 0.39 -9.72
N ALA A 61 -6.55 1.63 -9.24
CA ALA A 61 -5.60 2.69 -9.55
C ALA A 61 -4.20 2.39 -8.95
N ASP A 62 -4.14 1.61 -7.87
CA ASP A 62 -2.91 1.28 -7.16
C ASP A 62 -2.15 0.10 -7.78
N ILE A 63 -2.78 -0.68 -8.68
CA ILE A 63 -2.18 -1.90 -9.24
C ILE A 63 -0.90 -1.60 -10.03
N ALA A 64 -0.97 -0.64 -10.95
CA ALA A 64 0.18 -0.29 -11.79
C ALA A 64 1.38 0.25 -10.98
N PRO A 65 1.20 1.23 -10.07
CA PRO A 65 2.30 1.70 -9.23
C PRO A 65 2.81 0.62 -8.25
N MET A 66 1.96 -0.28 -7.75
CA MET A 66 2.41 -1.43 -6.95
C MET A 66 3.35 -2.36 -7.76
N ILE A 67 3.01 -2.63 -9.03
CA ILE A 67 3.89 -3.42 -9.91
C ILE A 67 5.22 -2.71 -10.12
N ASN A 68 5.20 -1.38 -10.31
CA ASN A 68 6.42 -0.58 -10.46
C ASN A 68 7.32 -0.66 -9.21
N ALA A 69 6.73 -0.59 -8.01
CA ALA A 69 7.45 -0.75 -6.75
C ALA A 69 8.12 -2.13 -6.66
N LEU A 70 7.42 -3.20 -7.01
CA LEU A 70 7.94 -4.59 -7.00
C LEU A 70 9.11 -4.83 -7.96
N ILE A 71 9.14 -4.12 -9.10
CA ILE A 71 10.17 -4.31 -10.13
C ILE A 71 11.24 -3.21 -10.15
N GLY A 72 11.11 -2.19 -9.31
CA GLY A 72 12.03 -1.05 -9.21
C GLY A 72 12.03 -0.13 -10.44
N ASN A 73 10.87 0.13 -11.04
CA ASN A 73 10.70 1.05 -12.20
C ASN A 73 10.04 2.38 -11.82
#